data_AF-A0A5B8M0Y3-F1
#
_entry.id   AF-A0A5B8M0Y3-F1
#
_cell.length_a   1.000
_cell.length_b   1.000
_cell.length_c   1.000
_cell.angle_alpha   90.00
_cell.angle_beta   90.00
_cell.angle_gamma   90.00
#
_symmetry.space_group_name_H-M   'P 1'
#
loop_
_entity.id
_entity.type
_entity.pdbx_description
1 polymer ?
#
loop_
_entity_poly.entity_id
_entity_poly.type
_entity_poly.pdbx_seq_one_letter_code
_entity_poly.pdbx_strand_id
1 'polypeptide(L)'
;MSAVYDDNVFDDNRFDGGLDDETTVVSRAEAILAHATLVTHEEFAVRSLEGTFGVAFAPLFVEAPVIHAVTLEGRHIGRVRRLNPHHWPERWVAVPLGGAAYGCFDSAVRAAEDLAVMTAASPGWN
;
A
#
# COMPACT_ATOMS: atom_id res chain seq x y z
N MET A 1 30.41 9.81 -35.53
CA MET A 1 29.26 9.92 -36.45
C MET A 1 28.69 8.53 -36.64
N SER A 2 27.41 8.38 -36.34
CA SER A 2 26.48 7.28 -36.63
C SER A 2 26.67 5.89 -35.99
N ALA A 3 25.59 5.53 -35.30
CA ALA A 3 25.25 4.26 -34.65
C ALA A 3 24.92 3.14 -35.64
N VAL A 4 24.97 1.90 -35.14
CA VAL A 4 24.01 0.85 -35.47
C VAL A 4 23.69 0.10 -34.17
N TYR A 5 22.42 0.13 -33.78
CA TYR A 5 21.80 -0.81 -32.85
C TYR A 5 21.39 -2.07 -33.63
N ASP A 6 21.61 -3.26 -33.06
CA ASP A 6 20.76 -4.47 -33.22
C ASP A 6 21.27 -5.49 -32.17
N ASP A 7 20.62 -5.67 -31.03
CA ASP A 7 19.38 -6.40 -30.72
C ASP A 7 19.59 -7.91 -30.53
N ASN A 8 19.17 -8.38 -29.33
CA ASN A 8 18.95 -9.75 -28.87
C ASN A 8 20.11 -10.77 -28.91
N VAL A 9 20.51 -11.26 -27.75
CA VAL A 9 20.13 -12.61 -27.27
C VAL A 9 20.25 -12.64 -25.74
N PHE A 10 19.15 -13.00 -25.09
CA PHE A 10 19.11 -13.45 -23.70
C PHE A 10 20.10 -14.60 -23.51
N ASP A 11 21.24 -14.35 -22.87
CA ASP A 11 22.10 -15.42 -22.36
C ASP A 11 21.61 -15.82 -20.96
N ASP A 12 20.47 -16.49 -20.99
CA ASP A 12 19.98 -17.39 -19.96
C ASP A 12 20.95 -18.58 -19.91
N ASN A 13 21.90 -18.57 -18.96
CA ASN A 13 22.59 -19.74 -18.36
C ASN A 13 23.96 -19.44 -17.73
N ARG A 14 24.02 -18.52 -16.75
CA ARG A 14 25.02 -18.64 -15.68
C ARG A 14 24.33 -18.61 -14.33
N PHE A 15 23.76 -19.76 -14.01
CA PHE A 15 23.53 -20.21 -12.64
C PHE A 15 24.91 -20.41 -11.99
N ASP A 16 25.55 -19.31 -11.61
CA ASP A 16 26.71 -19.34 -10.71
C ASP A 16 26.16 -19.49 -9.29
N GLY A 17 26.40 -20.67 -8.71
CA GLY A 17 25.96 -21.03 -7.37
C GLY A 17 26.67 -20.17 -6.35
N GLY A 18 26.07 -19.05 -6.00
CA GLY A 18 26.38 -18.27 -4.81
C GLY A 18 25.22 -18.39 -3.85
N LEU A 19 25.41 -19.20 -2.80
CA LEU A 19 24.60 -19.33 -1.59
C LEU A 19 23.44 -18.33 -1.55
N ASP A 20 22.23 -18.83 -1.79
CA ASP A 20 21.00 -18.27 -1.28
C ASP A 20 21.10 -18.26 0.25
N ASP A 21 21.82 -17.27 0.75
CA ASP A 21 22.07 -16.99 2.15
C ASP A 21 20.74 -17.15 2.88
N GLU A 22 20.67 -18.10 3.82
CA GLU A 22 19.45 -18.51 4.53
C GLU A 22 18.67 -17.29 5.06
N THR A 23 19.40 -16.24 5.43
CA THR A 23 18.94 -14.89 5.78
C THR A 23 18.07 -14.22 4.71
N THR A 24 18.40 -14.34 3.44
CA THR A 24 17.62 -13.81 2.30
C THR A 24 16.31 -14.57 2.11
N VAL A 25 16.33 -15.89 2.31
CA VAL A 25 15.13 -16.74 2.24
C VAL A 25 14.17 -16.42 3.39
N VAL A 26 14.70 -16.31 4.61
CA VAL A 26 13.93 -15.94 5.80
C VAL A 26 13.32 -14.55 5.65
N SER A 27 14.08 -13.54 5.25
CA SER A 27 13.55 -12.18 5.03
C SER A 27 12.46 -12.14 3.95
N ARG A 28 12.59 -12.94 2.89
CA ARG A 28 11.55 -13.05 1.87
C ARG A 28 10.28 -13.70 2.42
N ALA A 29 10.41 -14.76 3.21
CA ALA A 29 9.28 -15.42 3.86
C ALA A 29 8.56 -14.48 4.83
N GLU A 30 9.31 -13.71 5.63
CA GLU A 30 8.76 -12.68 6.53
C GLU A 30 8.00 -11.60 5.75
N ALA A 31 8.54 -11.11 4.64
CA ALA A 31 7.87 -10.12 3.80
C ALA A 31 6.55 -10.66 3.21
N ILE A 32 6.54 -11.92 2.77
CA ILE A 32 5.33 -12.59 2.26
C ILE A 32 4.28 -12.72 3.37
N LEU A 33 4.68 -13.18 4.55
CA LEU A 33 3.78 -13.33 5.70
C LEU A 33 3.22 -11.99 6.16
N ALA A 34 4.07 -10.95 6.24
CA ALA A 34 3.65 -9.60 6.57
C ALA A 34 2.64 -9.05 5.55
N HIS A 35 2.88 -9.30 4.26
CA HIS A 35 1.94 -8.91 3.21
C HIS A 35 0.62 -9.68 3.29
N ALA A 36 0.65 -11.00 3.46
CA ALA A 36 -0.55 -11.82 3.59
C ALA A 36 -1.40 -11.44 4.82
N THR A 37 -0.72 -11.13 5.93
CA THR A 37 -1.35 -10.61 7.16
C THR A 37 -2.04 -9.28 6.86
N LEU A 38 -1.34 -8.33 6.23
CA LEU A 38 -1.91 -7.04 5.86
C LEU A 38 -3.16 -7.18 4.99
N VAL A 39 -3.12 -8.04 3.96
CA VAL A 39 -4.26 -8.31 3.08
C VAL A 39 -5.44 -8.88 3.85
N THR A 40 -5.21 -9.84 4.74
CA THR A 40 -6.28 -10.45 5.55
C THR A 40 -6.95 -9.42 6.46
N HIS A 41 -6.15 -8.60 7.15
CA HIS A 41 -6.66 -7.55 8.02
C HIS A 41 -7.41 -6.46 7.26
N GLU A 42 -6.95 -6.15 6.05
CA GLU A 42 -7.62 -5.20 5.17
C GLU A 42 -8.98 -5.69 4.69
N GLU A 43 -9.09 -6.95 4.26
CA GLU A 43 -10.38 -7.53 3.89
C GLU A 43 -11.38 -7.46 5.03
N PHE A 44 -10.95 -7.76 6.25
CA PHE A 44 -11.79 -7.65 7.43
C PHE A 44 -12.23 -6.20 7.71
N ALA A 45 -11.29 -5.25 7.67
CA ALA A 45 -11.57 -3.84 7.89
C ALA A 45 -12.53 -3.28 6.83
N VAL A 46 -12.32 -3.60 5.56
CA VAL A 46 -13.20 -3.18 4.46
C VAL A 46 -14.61 -3.74 4.62
N ARG A 47 -14.76 -5.03 4.98
CA ARG A 47 -16.07 -5.62 5.26
C ARG A 47 -16.83 -4.88 6.36
N SER A 48 -16.13 -4.38 7.38
CA SER A 48 -16.76 -3.58 8.45
C SER A 48 -17.26 -2.21 7.99
N LEU A 49 -16.80 -1.75 6.82
CA LEU A 49 -17.16 -0.47 6.20
C LEU A 49 -18.17 -0.64 5.05
N GLU A 50 -18.62 -1.85 4.75
CA GLU A 50 -19.62 -2.10 3.72
C GLU A 50 -20.93 -1.36 4.05
N GLY A 51 -21.50 -0.67 3.06
CA GLY A 51 -22.73 0.11 3.22
C GLY A 51 -22.56 1.47 3.89
N THR A 52 -21.33 1.91 4.16
CA THR A 52 -21.05 3.30 4.56
C THR A 52 -21.20 4.27 3.38
N PHE A 53 -21.63 5.49 3.67
CA PHE A 53 -21.75 6.57 2.70
C PHE A 53 -20.63 7.59 2.89
N GLY A 54 -20.16 8.19 1.80
CA GLY A 54 -19.02 9.11 1.83
C GLY A 54 -17.71 8.43 2.18
N VAL A 55 -16.78 9.19 2.78
CA VAL A 55 -15.46 8.70 3.19
C VAL A 55 -15.56 8.03 4.56
N ALA A 56 -15.17 6.76 4.64
CA ALA A 56 -15.13 6.01 5.89
C ALA A 56 -13.84 5.20 6.01
N PHE A 57 -13.35 4.98 7.22
CA PHE A 57 -12.12 4.23 7.45
C PHE A 57 -12.15 3.44 8.76
N ALA A 58 -11.41 2.33 8.80
CA ALA A 58 -11.34 1.40 9.92
C ALA A 58 -9.89 0.95 10.15
N PRO A 59 -9.45 0.78 11.41
CA PRO A 59 -8.10 0.34 11.71
C PRO A 59 -7.86 -1.09 11.22
N LEU A 60 -6.70 -1.35 10.63
CA LEU A 60 -6.31 -2.71 10.22
C LEU A 60 -5.95 -3.58 11.44
N PHE A 61 -5.34 -2.98 12.46
CA PHE A 61 -4.90 -3.65 13.67
C PHE A 61 -5.50 -2.92 14.87
N VAL A 62 -6.34 -3.62 15.65
CA VAL A 62 -7.00 -3.05 16.83
C VAL A 62 -5.98 -2.65 17.91
N GLU A 63 -4.93 -3.45 18.05
CA GLU A 63 -3.89 -3.26 19.06
C GLU A 63 -2.90 -2.13 18.70
N ALA A 64 -2.83 -1.77 17.42
CA ALA A 64 -1.94 -0.73 16.90
C ALA A 64 -2.57 -0.05 15.67
N PRO A 65 -3.51 0.91 15.86
CA PRO A 65 -4.25 1.55 14.77
C PRO A 65 -3.40 2.59 14.03
N VAL A 66 -2.27 2.15 13.49
CA VAL A 66 -1.29 2.94 12.74
C VAL A 66 -1.66 2.99 11.26
N ILE A 67 -2.44 2.01 10.79
CA ILE A 67 -2.90 1.90 9.41
C ILE A 67 -4.41 1.72 9.43
N HIS A 68 -5.11 2.46 8.57
CA HIS A 68 -6.55 2.34 8.37
C HIS A 68 -6.86 2.04 6.91
N ALA A 69 -7.76 1.09 6.65
CA ALA A 69 -8.39 0.94 5.33
C ALA A 69 -9.36 2.10 5.12
N VAL A 70 -9.44 2.59 3.88
CA VAL A 70 -10.30 3.72 3.50
C VAL A 70 -11.25 3.29 2.40
N THR A 71 -12.52 3.63 2.57
CA THR A 71 -13.58 3.42 1.60
C THR A 71 -14.21 4.75 1.19
N LEU A 72 -14.73 4.80 -0.03
CA LEU A 72 -15.58 5.87 -0.55
C LEU A 72 -16.86 5.22 -1.11
N GLU A 73 -18.01 5.60 -0.59
CA GLU A 73 -19.31 4.98 -0.91
C GLU A 73 -19.29 3.45 -0.75
N GLY A 74 -18.68 2.97 0.35
CA GLY A 74 -18.53 1.55 0.65
C GLY A 74 -17.52 0.79 -0.22
N ARG A 75 -16.93 1.44 -1.24
CA ARG A 75 -15.88 0.84 -2.08
C ARG A 75 -14.50 1.11 -1.50
N HIS A 76 -13.67 0.09 -1.36
CA HIS A 76 -12.29 0.23 -0.92
C HIS A 76 -11.45 1.01 -1.94
N ILE A 77 -10.74 2.04 -1.46
CA ILE A 77 -9.93 2.94 -2.31
C ILE A 77 -8.45 2.97 -1.93
N GLY A 78 -8.10 2.48 -0.75
CA GLY A 78 -6.73 2.38 -0.29
C GLY A 78 -6.63 2.51 1.23
N ARG A 79 -5.51 3.05 1.70
CA ARG A 79 -5.18 3.12 3.12
C ARG A 79 -4.67 4.50 3.50
N VAL A 80 -4.76 4.82 4.78
CA VAL A 80 -3.96 5.89 5.40
C VAL A 80 -3.07 5.30 6.47
N ARG A 81 -1.83 5.79 6.55
CA ARG A 81 -0.82 5.30 7.48
C ARG A 81 -0.20 6.44 8.27
N ARG A 82 -0.06 6.26 9.58
CA ARG A 82 0.71 7.17 10.43
C ARG A 82 2.20 7.01 10.15
N LEU A 83 2.85 8.10 9.83
CA LEU A 83 4.29 8.23 9.72
C LEU A 83 4.88 8.39 11.12
N ASN A 84 5.83 7.54 11.48
CA ASN A 84 6.51 7.56 12.77
C ASN A 84 5.52 7.53 13.97
N PRO A 85 4.89 6.37 14.27
CA PRO A 85 3.84 6.28 15.28
C PRO A 85 4.22 6.74 16.68
N HIS A 86 5.52 6.82 16.98
CA HIS A 86 6.06 7.22 18.28
C HIS A 86 6.44 8.71 18.40
N HIS A 87 6.23 9.52 17.35
CA HIS A 87 6.62 10.93 17.34
C HIS A 87 5.43 11.89 17.27
N TRP A 88 5.59 13.06 17.90
CA TRP A 88 4.67 14.19 17.87
C TRP A 88 5.30 15.38 17.11
N PRO A 89 4.55 16.15 16.31
CA PRO A 89 3.13 15.97 15.97
C PRO A 89 2.91 14.74 15.08
N GLU A 90 1.70 14.18 15.15
CA GLU A 90 1.32 13.07 14.28
C GLU A 90 1.37 13.49 12.82
N ARG A 91 1.81 12.59 11.95
CA ARG A 91 1.82 12.78 10.51
C ARG A 91 1.23 11.57 9.83
N TRP A 92 0.46 11.80 8.79
CA TRP A 92 -0.27 10.76 8.07
C TRP A 92 0.06 10.82 6.58
N VAL A 93 0.08 9.67 5.92
CA VAL A 93 0.27 9.56 4.47
C VAL A 93 -0.88 8.78 3.87
N ALA A 94 -1.29 9.14 2.66
CA ALA A 94 -2.31 8.44 1.89
C ALA A 94 -1.65 7.40 0.99
N VAL A 95 -2.27 6.23 0.84
CA VAL A 95 -1.75 5.11 0.05
C VAL A 95 -2.89 4.58 -0.83
N PRO A 96 -2.94 4.93 -2.13
CA PRO A 96 -3.97 4.43 -3.02
C PRO A 96 -3.81 2.93 -3.27
N LEU A 97 -4.91 2.26 -3.61
CA LEU A 97 -4.88 0.86 -4.02
C LEU A 97 -3.89 0.66 -5.18
N GLY A 98 -2.88 -0.19 -4.95
CA GLY A 98 -1.83 -0.50 -5.94
C GLY A 98 -0.88 0.66 -6.27
N GLY A 99 -1.01 1.81 -5.59
CA GLY A 99 -0.20 2.99 -5.84
C GLY A 99 0.84 3.26 -4.76
N ALA A 100 1.74 4.20 -5.05
CA ALA A 100 2.73 4.66 -4.09
C ALA A 100 2.10 5.60 -3.04
N ALA A 101 2.62 5.53 -1.81
CA ALA A 101 2.22 6.45 -0.75
C ALA A 101 2.55 7.90 -1.12
N TYR A 102 1.68 8.84 -0.78
CA TYR A 102 1.84 10.25 -1.10
C TYR A 102 1.21 11.15 -0.01
N GLY A 103 1.56 12.43 -0.11
CA GLY A 103 1.10 13.46 0.83
C GLY A 103 1.71 13.33 2.23
N CYS A 104 1.55 14.38 3.01
CA CYS A 104 1.88 14.38 4.43
C CYS A 104 0.88 15.28 5.14
N PHE A 105 0.00 14.67 5.93
CA PHE A 105 -1.17 15.30 6.52
C PHE A 105 -1.04 15.33 8.05
N ASP A 106 -1.71 16.30 8.66
CA ASP A 106 -1.80 16.47 10.11
C ASP A 106 -2.75 15.44 10.77
N SER A 107 -3.57 14.76 9.99
CA SER A 107 -4.61 13.85 10.46
C SER A 107 -4.94 12.75 9.46
N ALA A 108 -5.41 11.61 9.97
CA ALA A 108 -5.89 10.49 9.14
C ALA A 108 -7.09 10.89 8.26
N VAL A 109 -7.99 11.73 8.80
CA VAL A 109 -9.19 12.21 8.11
C VAL A 109 -8.82 12.98 6.85
N ARG A 110 -7.91 13.97 6.96
CA ARG A 110 -7.48 14.75 5.79
C ARG A 110 -6.77 13.89 4.74
N ALA A 111 -5.96 12.93 5.17
CA ALA A 111 -5.32 11.99 4.26
C ALA A 111 -6.37 11.13 3.51
N ALA A 112 -7.43 10.71 4.19
CA ALA A 112 -8.50 9.91 3.60
C ALA A 112 -9.38 10.74 2.64
N GLU A 113 -9.69 11.99 3.00
CA GLU A 113 -10.43 12.92 2.13
C GLU A 113 -9.65 13.20 0.84
N ASP A 114 -8.34 13.47 0.93
CA ASP A 114 -7.50 13.71 -0.25
C ASP A 114 -7.39 12.45 -1.12
N LEU A 115 -7.32 11.27 -0.50
CA LEU A 115 -7.38 9.99 -1.21
C LEU A 115 -8.70 9.80 -1.95
N ALA A 116 -9.82 10.18 -1.35
CA ALA A 116 -11.13 10.15 -1.98
C ALA A 116 -11.22 11.12 -3.17
N VAL A 117 -10.69 12.35 -3.03
CA VAL A 117 -10.65 13.34 -4.11
C VAL A 117 -9.85 12.82 -5.31
N MET A 118 -8.66 12.28 -5.08
CA MET A 118 -7.85 11.72 -6.17
C MET A 118 -8.52 10.52 -6.84
N THR A 119 -9.16 9.67 -6.04
CA THR A 119 -9.87 8.50 -6.54
C THR A 119 -11.05 8.91 -7.41
N ALA A 120 -11.85 9.89 -6.97
CA ALA A 120 -12.96 10.43 -7.75
C ALA A 120 -12.52 11.16 -9.03
N ALA A 121 -11.31 11.73 -9.04
CA ALA A 121 -10.73 12.35 -10.22
C ALA A 121 -10.13 11.32 -11.22
N SER A 122 -10.03 10.05 -10.84
CA SER A 122 -9.41 9.02 -11.67
C SER A 122 -10.36 8.50 -12.76
N PRO A 123 -9.88 8.28 -14.01
CA PRO A 123 -10.68 7.69 -15.07
C PRO A 123 -11.23 6.32 -14.67
N GLY A 124 -12.55 6.11 -14.82
CA GLY A 124 -13.20 4.82 -14.51
C GLY A 124 -13.73 4.69 -13.08
N TRP A 125 -13.82 5.78 -12.31
CA TRP A 125 -14.46 5.79 -11.00
C TRP A 125 -16.00 5.85 -11.04
N ASN A 126 -16.58 6.45 -12.08
CA ASN A 126 -18.03 6.63 -12.27
C ASN A 126 -18.79 5.34 -12.58
#